data_AF-A0A9W7ZUM5-F1
#
_entry.id   AF-A0A9W7ZUM5-F1
#
_cell.length_a   1.000
_cell.length_b   1.000
_cell.length_c   1.000
_cell.angle_alpha   90.00
_cell.angle_beta   90.00
_cell.angle_gamma   90.00
#
_symmetry.space_group_name_H-M   'P 1'
#
loop_
_entity.id
_entity.type
_entity.pdbx_description
1 polymer ?
#
loop_
_entity_poly.entity_id
_entity_poly.type
_entity_poly.pdbx_seq_one_letter_code
_entity_poly.pdbx_strand_id
1 'polypeptide(L)'
;SARTYLERRFDTFPQASLDDLIEHGLRALRDTLAQDKSLDTLNCSIAYVGKDTDFTLLDGEAVAPYLSRLESDGGDGTGAAPLGSDSVAPMETEA
;
A
#
# COMPACT_ATOMS: atom_id res chain seq x y z
N SER A 1 -5.43 -3.47 -4.30
CA SER A 1 -5.32 -2.61 -5.51
C SER A 1 -5.11 -1.17 -5.08
N ALA A 2 -4.18 -0.46 -5.72
CA ALA A 2 -3.80 0.91 -5.35
C ALA A 2 -5.00 1.85 -5.21
N ARG A 3 -5.94 1.78 -6.15
CA ARG A 3 -7.17 2.60 -6.13
C ARG A 3 -7.94 2.49 -4.82
N THR A 4 -8.21 1.28 -4.35
CA THR A 4 -8.98 1.04 -3.11
C THR A 4 -8.26 1.57 -1.87
N TYR A 5 -6.92 1.49 -1.86
CA TYR A 5 -6.12 2.03 -0.76
C TYR A 5 -6.21 3.56 -0.72
N LEU A 6 -6.05 4.21 -1.88
CA LEU A 6 -6.15 5.66 -2.02
C LEU A 6 -7.56 6.16 -1.64
N GLU A 7 -8.61 5.48 -2.09
CA GLU A 7 -10.01 5.80 -1.75
C GLU A 7 -10.31 5.74 -0.24
N ARG A 8 -9.54 4.97 0.54
CA ARG A 8 -9.73 4.86 2.00
C ARG A 8 -8.93 5.89 2.80
N ARG A 9 -7.87 6.46 2.22
CA ARG A 9 -6.95 7.37 2.92
C ARG A 9 -6.88 8.77 2.31
N PHE A 10 -7.63 9.06 1.25
CA PHE A 10 -7.57 10.38 0.61
C PHE A 10 -7.90 11.54 1.56
N ASP A 11 -8.78 11.32 2.55
CA ASP A 11 -9.13 12.32 3.56
C ASP A 11 -7.95 12.73 4.45
N THR A 12 -6.92 11.88 4.59
CA THR A 12 -5.74 12.17 5.40
C THR A 12 -4.65 12.91 4.63
N PHE A 13 -4.70 12.94 3.30
CA PHE A 13 -3.67 13.55 2.46
C PHE A 13 -3.48 15.06 2.66
N PRO A 14 -4.53 15.87 2.90
CA PRO A 14 -4.35 17.31 3.13
C PRO A 14 -3.52 17.64 4.37
N GLN A 15 -3.47 16.73 5.36
CA GLN A 15 -2.76 16.91 6.62
C GLN A 15 -1.45 16.11 6.68
N ALA A 16 -1.17 15.32 5.66
CA ALA A 16 0.00 14.45 5.59
C ALA A 16 1.25 15.24 5.17
N SER A 17 2.40 14.88 5.72
CA SER A 17 3.69 15.43 5.30
C SER A 17 4.14 14.84 3.96
N LEU A 18 5.17 15.43 3.33
CA LEU A 18 5.73 14.89 2.09
C LEU A 18 6.14 13.41 2.24
N ASP A 19 6.79 13.07 3.36
CA ASP A 19 7.22 11.71 3.68
C ASP A 19 6.01 10.76 3.80
N ASP A 20 4.94 11.20 4.47
CA ASP A 20 3.71 10.40 4.64
C ASP A 20 2.99 10.18 3.29
N LEU A 21 2.97 11.19 2.42
CA LEU A 21 2.40 11.06 1.07
C LEU A 21 3.18 10.04 0.24
N ILE A 22 4.52 10.11 0.28
CA ILE A 22 5.38 9.15 -0.42
C ILE A 22 5.11 7.73 0.10
N GLU A 23 4.98 7.58 1.42
CA GLU A 23 4.69 6.30 2.05
C GLU A 23 3.30 5.75 1.66
N HIS A 24 2.27 6.58 1.65
CA HIS A 24 0.94 6.19 1.16
C HIS A 24 0.99 5.71 -0.30
N GLY A 25 1.76 6.39 -1.16
CA GLY A 25 1.99 5.97 -2.54
C GLY A 25 2.69 4.62 -2.65
N LEU A 26 3.75 4.41 -1.87
CA LEU A 26 4.50 3.15 -1.82
C LEU A 26 3.65 1.98 -1.31
N ARG A 27 2.83 2.19 -0.28
CA ARG A 27 1.87 1.18 0.23
C ARG A 27 0.82 0.82 -0.82
N ALA A 28 0.25 1.83 -1.46
CA ALA A 28 -0.71 1.62 -2.54
C ALA A 28 -0.09 0.82 -3.69
N LEU A 29 1.15 1.13 -4.04
CA LEU A 29 1.90 0.42 -5.08
C LEU A 29 2.15 -1.03 -4.66
N ARG A 30 2.69 -1.27 -3.45
CA ARG A 30 2.91 -2.62 -2.90
C ARG A 30 1.67 -3.50 -2.98
N ASP A 31 0.50 -2.96 -2.64
CA ASP A 31 -0.79 -3.66 -2.68
C ASP A 31 -1.31 -3.93 -4.11
N THR A 32 -0.53 -3.57 -5.14
CA THR A 32 -0.75 -3.97 -6.54
C THR A 32 0.23 -5.03 -7.03
N LEU A 33 1.33 -5.28 -6.32
CA LEU A 33 2.24 -6.37 -6.65
C LEU A 33 1.64 -7.72 -6.21
N ALA A 34 2.06 -8.78 -6.90
CA ALA A 34 1.76 -10.14 -6.50
C ALA A 34 2.54 -10.49 -5.21
N GLN A 35 2.03 -11.43 -4.41
CA GLN A 35 2.58 -11.77 -3.08
C GLN A 35 4.05 -12.23 -3.10
N ASP A 36 4.57 -12.61 -4.26
CA ASP A 36 5.93 -13.08 -4.51
C ASP A 36 6.90 -11.96 -4.94
N LYS A 37 6.44 -10.71 -5.08
CA LYS A 37 7.27 -9.58 -5.52
C LYS A 37 7.31 -8.45 -4.49
N SER A 38 8.52 -8.03 -4.13
CA SER A 38 8.81 -6.86 -3.30
C SER A 38 9.15 -5.62 -4.15
N LEU A 39 8.98 -4.45 -3.55
CA LEU A 39 9.52 -3.20 -4.10
C LEU A 39 11.01 -3.11 -3.75
N ASP A 40 11.82 -2.78 -4.74
CA ASP A 40 13.27 -2.64 -4.66
C ASP A 40 13.71 -1.36 -5.35
N THR A 41 14.93 -0.93 -5.07
CA THR A 41 15.54 0.27 -5.68
C THR A 41 15.66 0.23 -7.21
N LEU A 42 15.52 -0.96 -7.80
CA LEU A 42 15.57 -1.18 -9.25
C LEU A 42 14.18 -1.18 -9.92
N ASN A 43 13.10 -1.33 -9.14
CA ASN A 43 11.74 -1.44 -9.68
C ASN A 43 10.81 -0.31 -9.20
N CYS A 44 11.33 0.61 -8.39
CA CYS A 44 10.60 1.71 -7.82
C CYS A 44 11.35 3.02 -8.00
N SER A 45 10.70 4.00 -8.62
CA SER A 45 11.17 5.37 -8.73
C SER A 45 10.07 6.30 -8.22
N ILE A 46 10.45 7.31 -7.45
CA ILE A 46 9.52 8.24 -6.78
C ILE A 46 9.79 9.63 -7.32
N ALA A 47 8.75 10.34 -7.73
CA ALA A 47 8.87 11.74 -8.12
C ALA A 47 7.86 12.60 -7.36
N TYR A 48 8.30 13.77 -6.90
CA TYR A 48 7.44 14.74 -6.23
C TYR A 48 7.73 16.16 -6.70
N VAL A 49 6.71 17.02 -6.58
CA VAL A 49 6.74 18.44 -6.92
C VAL A 49 5.78 19.19 -6.01
N GLY A 50 6.07 20.45 -5.70
CA GLY A 50 5.28 21.27 -4.79
C GLY A 50 5.48 22.76 -5.00
N LYS A 51 4.78 23.57 -4.21
CA LYS A 51 4.85 25.03 -4.28
C LYS A 51 6.25 25.58 -4.03
N ASP A 52 6.97 24.97 -3.09
CA ASP A 52 8.33 25.32 -2.67
C ASP A 52 9.32 24.18 -2.97
N THR A 53 8.97 23.32 -3.93
CA THR A 53 9.74 22.11 -4.23
C THR A 53 9.72 21.85 -5.72
N ASP A 54 10.87 22.07 -6.36
CA ASP A 54 11.05 21.73 -7.76
C ASP A 54 10.87 20.22 -7.97
N PHE A 55 10.51 19.85 -9.20
CA PHE A 55 10.35 18.46 -9.58
C PHE A 55 11.63 17.68 -9.26
N THR A 56 11.52 16.75 -8.33
CA THR A 56 12.63 15.92 -7.87
C THR A 56 12.29 14.47 -8.14
N LEU A 57 13.20 13.79 -8.84
CA LEU A 57 13.12 12.35 -9.10
C LEU A 57 14.12 11.63 -8.19
N LEU A 58 13.60 10.73 -7.37
CA LEU A 58 14.35 9.78 -6.58
C LEU A 58 14.34 8.43 -7.30
N ASP A 59 15.52 7.89 -7.56
CA ASP A 59 15.70 6.60 -8.22
C ASP A 59 16.89 5.85 -7.59
N GLY A 60 16.93 4.52 -7.73
CA GLY A 60 18.01 3.71 -7.18
C GLY A 60 18.15 3.84 -5.67
N GLU A 61 19.36 4.12 -5.19
CA GLU A 61 19.65 4.23 -3.75
C GLU A 61 18.93 5.37 -3.04
N ALA A 62 18.47 6.39 -3.78
CA ALA A 62 17.70 7.49 -3.19
C ALA A 62 16.33 7.04 -2.66
N VAL A 63 15.82 5.89 -3.14
CA VAL A 63 14.53 5.30 -2.75
C VAL A 63 14.69 4.35 -1.55
N ALA A 64 15.90 3.85 -1.29
CA ALA A 64 16.22 2.93 -0.19
C ALA A 64 15.69 3.38 1.19
N PRO A 65 15.86 4.65 1.65
CA PRO A 65 15.37 5.05 2.96
C PRO A 65 13.83 5.00 3.08
N TYR A 66 13.11 5.23 1.97
CA TYR A 66 11.65 5.16 1.95
C TYR A 66 11.15 3.71 1.93
N LEU A 67 11.86 2.82 1.23
CA LEU A 67 11.57 1.38 1.24
C LEU A 67 11.78 0.77 2.63
N SER A 68 12.88 1.09 3.32
CA SER A 68 13.12 0.58 4.68
C SER A 68 12.06 1.06 5.69
N ARG A 69 11.54 2.29 5.54
CA ARG A 69 10.42 2.80 6.35
C ARG A 69 9.13 2.03 6.08
N LEU A 70 8.84 1.73 4.81
CA LEU A 70 7.68 0.93 4.40
C LEU A 70 7.67 -0.48 5.01
N GLU A 71 8.84 -1.13 5.09
CA GLU A 71 8.99 -2.45 5.69
C GLU A 71 8.86 -2.42 7.21
N SER A 72 9.40 -1.37 7.86
CA SER A 72 9.40 -1.24 9.32
C SER A 72 8.00 -1.03 9.90
N ASP A 73 7.11 -0.39 9.16
CA ASP A 73 5.69 -0.20 9.55
C ASP A 73 4.77 -1.31 8.99
N GLY A 74 5.36 -2.40 8.48
CA GLY A 74 4.65 -3.63 8.10
C GLY A 74 4.14 -4.49 9.27
N GLY A 75 4.26 -4.01 10.51
CA GLY A 75 3.95 -4.76 11.73
C GLY A 75 2.47 -4.86 12.12
N ASP A 76 1.58 -4.03 11.56
CA ASP A 76 0.18 -3.99 12.02
C ASP A 76 -0.83 -3.95 10.86
N GLY A 77 -1.54 -5.07 10.70
CA GLY A 77 -2.98 -5.06 10.40
C GLY A 77 -3.42 -4.70 8.98
N THR A 78 -3.38 -5.67 8.08
CA THR A 78 -4.58 -5.94 7.26
C THR A 78 -4.69 -7.44 7.04
N GLY A 79 -5.25 -8.10 8.05
CA GLY A 79 -5.87 -9.39 7.87
C GLY A 79 -6.83 -9.27 6.70
N ALA A 80 -6.55 -10.03 5.65
CA ALA A 80 -7.58 -10.48 4.74
C ALA A 80 -8.67 -11.11 5.64
N ALA A 81 -9.79 -10.42 5.79
CA ALA A 81 -10.97 -11.03 6.37
C ALA A 81 -11.23 -12.33 5.59
N PRO A 82 -11.35 -13.50 6.25
CA PRO A 82 -11.70 -14.70 5.54
C PRO A 82 -13.05 -14.46 4.87
N LEU A 83 -13.07 -14.64 3.55
CA LEU A 83 -14.29 -14.70 2.75
C LEU A 83 -15.26 -15.67 3.42
N GLY A 84 -16.53 -15.25 3.48
CA GLY A 84 -17.58 -15.87 4.27
C GLY A 84 -17.66 -17.38 4.10
N SER A 85 -17.70 -18.08 5.23
CA SER A 85 -18.31 -19.40 5.29
C SER A 85 -19.81 -19.25 5.08
N ASP A 86 -20.24 -19.42 3.83
CA ASP A 86 -21.64 -19.74 3.55
C ASP A 86 -21.90 -21.12 4.17
N SER A 87 -22.51 -21.11 5.35
CA SER A 87 -22.97 -22.32 6.02
C SER A 87 -24.17 -22.85 5.25
N VAL A 88 -23.91 -23.66 4.23
CA VAL A 88 -24.95 -24.51 3.64
C VAL A 88 -25.14 -25.69 4.59
N ALA A 89 -26.15 -25.60 5.45
CA ALA A 89 -26.57 -26.72 6.28
C ALA A 89 -27.05 -27.89 5.40
N PRO A 90 -26.63 -29.14 5.66
CA PRO A 90 -27.28 -30.30 5.06
C PRO A 90 -28.66 -30.44 5.73
N MET A 91 -29.73 -30.08 5.02
CA MET A 91 -31.07 -30.42 5.46
C MET A 91 -31.29 -31.91 5.15
N GLU A 92 -30.96 -32.76 6.11
CA GLU A 92 -31.46 -34.13 6.13
C GLU A 92 -32.99 -34.05 6.23
N THR A 93 -33.69 -34.67 5.29
CA THR A 93 -35.12 -34.97 5.43
C THR A 93 -35.27 -36.46 5.20
N GLU A 94 -35.35 -37.18 6.31
CA GLU A 94 -35.77 -38.57 6.39
C GLU A 94 -37.29 -38.57 6.61
N ALA A 95 -38.03 -39.19 5.68
CA ALA A 95 -39.34 -39.84 5.88
C ALA A 95 -39.67 -40.70 4.66
#